data_AF-A0A3N4JWR5-F1
#
_entry.id   AF-A0A3N4JWR5-F1
#
_cell.length_a   1.000
_cell.length_b   1.000
_cell.length_c   1.000
_cell.angle_alpha   90.00
_cell.angle_beta   90.00
_cell.angle_gamma   90.00
#
_symmetry.space_group_name_H-M   'P 1'
#
loop_
_entity.id
_entity.type
_entity.pdbx_description
1 polymer ?
#
loop_
_entity_poly.entity_id
_entity_poly.type
_entity_poly.pdbx_seq_one_letter_code
_entity_poly.pdbx_strand_id
1 'polypeptide(L)'
;MGELEEKRPHQANDSFAENTRKPFLSLVNDNSPLVCTFDYLLRLIENSIREQENQQRYLKINNSKSTRVIDHKRFKLEYWEPMSPKLKRGIPVDLAFLEIMGVIKGSISSATKFEPLSREEYLEKRWRLAPNFASTQERAAVYDIYEWYERKKKKRYDIDQTDRMIKVMKALETFKSSDTKEDRNFEKKN
;
A
#
# COMPACT_ATOMS: atom_id res chain seq x y z
N MET A 1 35.34 -30.29 37.26
CA MET A 1 35.80 -29.11 36.51
C MET A 1 35.57 -29.44 35.05
N GLY A 2 34.44 -29.00 34.49
CA GLY A 2 34.06 -29.24 33.10
C GLY A 2 33.51 -27.93 32.56
N GLU A 3 34.21 -27.38 31.56
CA GLU A 3 33.90 -26.09 30.94
C GLU A 3 32.54 -26.15 30.22
N LEU A 4 31.67 -25.20 30.55
CA LEU A 4 30.44 -24.94 29.82
C LEU A 4 30.81 -24.15 28.56
N GLU A 5 30.83 -24.81 27.41
CA GLU A 5 30.86 -24.13 26.11
C GLU A 5 29.55 -23.34 25.92
N GLU A 6 29.69 -22.02 25.93
CA GLU A 6 28.65 -21.07 25.58
C GLU A 6 28.34 -21.18 24.08
N LYS A 7 27.27 -21.89 23.74
CA LYS A 7 26.77 -21.96 22.36
C LYS A 7 26.25 -20.58 21.93
N ARG A 8 26.99 -19.94 21.02
CA ARG A 8 26.59 -18.72 20.30
C ARG A 8 25.16 -18.84 19.75
N PRO A 9 24.31 -17.80 19.88
CA PRO A 9 22.97 -17.83 19.36
C PRO A 9 22.99 -17.94 17.83
N HIS A 10 22.25 -18.91 17.33
CA HIS A 10 22.02 -19.18 15.92
C HIS A 10 21.64 -17.89 15.18
N GLN A 11 22.43 -17.54 14.16
CA GLN A 11 22.09 -16.54 13.16
C GLN A 11 20.72 -16.87 12.59
N ALA A 12 19.74 -15.99 12.84
CA ALA A 12 18.45 -16.05 12.17
C ALA A 12 18.70 -15.88 10.67
N ASN A 13 18.32 -16.90 9.90
CA ASN A 13 18.43 -17.03 8.45
C ASN A 13 18.27 -15.71 7.68
N ASP A 14 19.35 -15.33 6.99
CA ASP A 14 19.43 -14.20 6.05
C ASP A 14 18.69 -14.47 4.72
N SER A 15 17.94 -15.57 4.62
CA SER A 15 17.23 -16.00 3.40
C SER A 15 16.08 -15.09 2.99
N PHE A 16 15.59 -14.23 3.89
CA PHE A 16 14.57 -13.24 3.56
C PHE A 16 15.14 -12.03 2.83
N ALA A 17 16.42 -11.70 3.04
CA ALA A 17 17.07 -10.53 2.45
C ALA A 17 17.32 -10.72 0.94
N GLU A 18 17.78 -11.90 0.53
CA GLU A 18 18.10 -12.21 -0.87
C GLU A 18 16.83 -12.29 -1.74
N ASN A 19 15.75 -12.81 -1.17
CA ASN A 19 14.42 -12.91 -1.78
C ASN A 19 13.68 -11.56 -1.92
N THR A 20 14.21 -10.46 -1.39
CA THR A 20 13.57 -9.13 -1.48
C THR A 20 13.74 -8.45 -2.83
N ARG A 21 14.70 -8.87 -3.65
CA ARG A 21 15.00 -8.29 -4.97
C ARG A 21 14.39 -9.05 -6.14
N LYS A 22 13.83 -10.23 -5.88
CA LYS A 22 13.28 -11.07 -6.94
C LYS A 22 12.07 -10.38 -7.59
N PRO A 23 12.00 -10.28 -8.93
CA PRO A 23 10.80 -9.87 -9.64
C PRO A 23 9.80 -11.03 -9.72
N PHE A 24 8.51 -10.73 -9.64
CA PHE A 24 7.42 -11.71 -9.79
C PHE A 24 7.55 -12.55 -11.07
N LEU A 25 8.01 -11.95 -12.18
CA LEU A 25 8.12 -12.64 -13.48
C LEU A 25 9.26 -13.68 -13.52
N SER A 26 10.13 -13.71 -12.52
CA SER A 26 11.22 -14.71 -12.41
C SER A 26 10.83 -15.94 -11.57
N LEU A 27 9.58 -16.02 -11.11
CA LEU A 27 9.09 -17.19 -10.40
C LEU A 27 8.94 -18.38 -11.36
N VAL A 28 9.73 -19.42 -11.14
CA VAL A 28 9.60 -20.74 -11.79
C VAL A 28 8.59 -21.64 -11.08
N ASN A 29 8.14 -22.70 -11.76
CA ASN A 29 7.16 -23.68 -11.26
C ASN A 29 7.53 -24.30 -9.90
N ASP A 30 8.82 -24.45 -9.60
CA ASP A 30 9.30 -24.98 -8.31
C ASP A 30 8.99 -24.04 -7.12
N ASN A 31 8.59 -22.79 -7.37
CA ASN A 31 8.13 -21.86 -6.33
C ASN A 31 6.61 -21.98 -6.07
N SER A 32 5.93 -22.97 -6.65
CA SER A 32 4.50 -23.22 -6.46
C SER A 32 4.25 -24.26 -5.35
N PRO A 33 3.29 -24.02 -4.44
CA PRO A 33 2.45 -22.83 -4.34
C PRO A 33 3.21 -21.65 -3.70
N LEU A 34 3.00 -20.43 -4.22
CA LEU A 34 3.55 -19.23 -3.60
C LEU A 34 2.77 -18.90 -2.32
N VAL A 35 3.34 -19.25 -1.16
CA VAL A 35 2.80 -18.87 0.15
C VAL A 35 3.59 -17.67 0.65
N CYS A 36 2.95 -16.49 0.68
CA CYS A 36 3.61 -15.27 1.13
C CYS A 36 2.64 -14.25 1.73
N THR A 37 3.20 -13.23 2.38
CA THR A 37 2.43 -12.08 2.85
C THR A 37 2.08 -11.16 1.69
N PHE A 38 1.02 -10.36 1.85
CA PHE A 38 0.67 -9.33 0.86
C PHE A 38 1.82 -8.36 0.59
N ASP A 39 2.54 -7.94 1.63
CA ASP A 39 3.71 -7.05 1.50
C ASP A 39 4.80 -7.66 0.59
N TYR A 40 5.04 -8.97 0.74
CA TYR A 40 6.00 -9.68 -0.08
C TYR A 40 5.53 -9.79 -1.53
N LEU A 41 4.27 -10.19 -1.75
CA LEU A 41 3.68 -10.24 -3.09
C LEU A 41 3.76 -8.87 -3.79
N LEU A 42 3.38 -7.80 -3.09
CA LEU A 42 3.44 -6.44 -3.62
C LEU A 42 4.87 -6.05 -3.99
N ARG A 43 5.86 -6.42 -3.16
CA ARG A 43 7.27 -6.18 -3.46
C ARG A 43 7.76 -6.95 -4.70
N LEU A 44 7.34 -8.20 -4.88
CA LEU A 44 7.66 -8.96 -6.11
C LEU A 44 7.12 -8.27 -7.36
N ILE A 45 5.89 -7.76 -7.31
CA ILE A 45 5.26 -7.04 -8.42
C ILE A 45 5.97 -5.71 -8.67
N GLU A 46 6.24 -4.92 -7.63
CA GLU A 46 7.02 -3.68 -7.74
C GLU A 46 8.39 -3.91 -8.39
N ASN A 47 9.05 -5.02 -8.08
CA ASN A 47 10.34 -5.39 -8.67
C ASN A 47 10.21 -5.74 -10.16
N SER A 48 9.16 -6.48 -10.57
CA SER A 48 8.89 -6.73 -11.99
C SER A 48 8.66 -5.43 -12.76
N ILE A 49 7.90 -4.49 -12.18
CA ILE A 49 7.63 -3.19 -12.81
C ILE A 49 8.94 -2.41 -12.97
N ARG A 50 9.80 -2.39 -11.94
CA ARG A 50 11.14 -1.75 -12.00
C ARG A 50 12.05 -2.38 -13.04
N GLU A 51 12.02 -3.71 -13.19
CA GLU A 51 12.80 -4.40 -14.21
C GLU A 51 12.39 -3.99 -15.63
N GLN A 52 11.08 -3.93 -15.89
CA GLN A 52 10.56 -3.46 -17.18
C GLN A 52 10.87 -1.98 -17.44
N GLU A 53 10.84 -1.14 -16.40
CA GLU A 53 11.24 0.28 -16.47
C GLU A 53 12.73 0.42 -16.85
N ASN A 54 13.62 -0.33 -16.18
CA ASN A 54 15.06 -0.32 -16.46
C ASN A 54 15.39 -0.79 -17.87
N GLN A 55 14.61 -1.73 -18.40
CA GLN A 55 14.73 -2.20 -19.77
C GLN A 55 14.17 -1.20 -20.80
N GLN A 56 13.69 -0.03 -20.35
CA GLN A 56 13.02 1.02 -21.14
C GLN A 56 11.76 0.55 -21.87
N ARG A 57 11.13 -0.53 -21.42
CA ARG A 57 10.16 -1.23 -22.26
C ARG A 57 8.82 -0.50 -22.33
N TYR A 58 8.23 -0.02 -21.22
CA TYR A 58 6.95 0.75 -21.25
C TYR A 58 6.38 1.10 -19.86
N LEU A 59 6.80 0.40 -18.80
CA LEU A 59 6.30 0.61 -17.43
C LEU A 59 7.12 1.66 -16.67
N LYS A 60 6.46 2.52 -15.89
CA LYS A 60 7.13 3.47 -14.98
C LYS A 60 6.52 3.42 -13.60
N ILE A 61 7.34 3.29 -12.56
CA ILE A 61 6.91 3.43 -11.17
C ILE A 61 7.71 4.55 -10.52
N ASN A 62 7.08 5.71 -10.33
CA ASN A 62 7.72 6.87 -9.71
C ASN A 62 8.22 6.51 -8.30
N ASN A 63 9.52 6.27 -8.19
CA ASN A 63 10.18 5.88 -6.95
C ASN A 63 10.67 7.10 -6.14
N SER A 64 9.98 8.23 -6.26
CA SER A 64 10.41 9.48 -5.63
C SER A 64 10.46 9.33 -4.10
N LYS A 65 11.70 9.27 -3.58
CA LYS A 65 12.15 9.59 -2.21
C LYS A 65 11.20 9.17 -1.06
N SER A 66 10.54 8.03 -1.16
CA SER A 66 9.82 7.52 0.00
C SER A 66 10.85 6.93 0.96
N THR A 67 10.96 7.53 2.13
CA THR A 67 11.93 7.12 3.14
C THR A 67 11.42 5.92 3.94
N ARG A 68 10.10 5.83 4.22
CA ARG A 68 9.52 4.78 5.08
C ARG A 68 8.08 4.43 4.73
N VAL A 69 7.76 3.14 4.88
CA VAL A 69 6.41 2.59 4.83
C VAL A 69 5.80 2.57 6.24
N ILE A 70 4.62 3.14 6.39
CA ILE A 70 3.85 3.22 7.63
C ILE A 70 3.01 1.95 7.75
N ASP A 71 3.26 1.18 8.80
CA ASP A 71 2.39 0.11 9.26
C ASP A 71 1.49 0.60 10.42
N HIS A 72 0.63 -0.27 10.91
CA HIS A 72 -0.26 0.07 12.03
C HIS A 72 0.51 0.53 13.28
N LYS A 73 1.65 -0.10 13.59
CA LYS A 73 2.46 0.26 14.77
C LYS A 73 3.02 1.67 14.65
N ARG A 74 3.57 2.04 13.49
CA ARG A 74 4.05 3.40 13.20
C ARG A 74 2.93 4.42 13.16
N PHE A 75 1.79 4.06 12.56
CA PHE A 75 0.60 4.90 12.61
C PHE A 75 0.23 5.23 14.06
N LYS A 76 0.17 4.21 14.93
CA LYS A 76 -0.16 4.40 16.34
C LYS A 76 0.84 5.29 17.07
N LEU A 77 2.13 4.98 17.01
CA LEU A 77 3.15 5.67 17.81
C LEU A 77 3.49 7.08 17.27
N GLU A 78 3.60 7.24 15.95
CA GLU A 78 4.16 8.47 15.36
C GLU A 78 3.10 9.47 14.87
N TYR A 79 1.91 8.96 14.54
CA TYR A 79 0.81 9.77 14.02
C TYR A 79 -0.30 9.90 15.04
N TRP A 80 -0.77 8.79 15.60
CA TRP A 80 -1.93 8.78 16.49
C TRP A 80 -1.60 9.34 17.87
N GLU A 81 -0.58 8.85 18.56
CA GLU A 81 -0.25 9.32 19.92
C GLU A 81 -0.06 10.84 20.00
N PRO A 82 0.73 11.49 19.12
CA PRO A 82 0.91 12.94 19.14
C PRO A 82 -0.30 13.75 18.62
N MET A 83 -1.32 13.09 18.05
CA MET A 83 -2.51 13.75 17.55
C MET A 83 -3.35 14.30 18.70
N SER A 84 -3.92 15.50 18.51
CA SER A 84 -4.69 16.16 19.55
C SER A 84 -5.91 15.32 19.97
N PRO A 85 -6.21 15.20 21.28
CA PRO A 85 -7.39 14.47 21.75
C PRO A 85 -8.70 14.99 21.15
N LYS A 86 -8.78 16.31 20.92
CA LYS A 86 -9.93 16.97 20.28
C LYS A 86 -10.18 16.44 18.86
N LEU A 87 -9.13 16.09 18.11
CA LEU A 87 -9.27 15.53 16.77
C LEU A 87 -9.68 14.05 16.81
N LYS A 88 -9.18 13.29 17.80
CA LYS A 88 -9.50 11.86 17.97
C LYS A 88 -10.99 11.65 18.25
N ARG A 89 -11.66 12.57 18.97
CA ARG A 89 -13.10 12.50 19.30
C ARG A 89 -13.55 11.13 19.85
N GLY A 90 -12.69 10.46 20.62
CA GLY A 90 -12.98 9.13 21.18
C GLY A 90 -12.93 7.96 20.19
N ILE A 91 -12.59 8.22 18.92
CA ILE A 91 -12.41 7.17 17.91
C ILE A 91 -11.24 6.24 18.32
N PRO A 92 -11.41 4.92 18.35
CA PRO A 92 -10.32 3.99 18.62
C PRO A 92 -9.28 3.97 17.48
N VAL A 93 -7.99 3.91 17.83
CA VAL A 93 -6.88 3.94 16.85
C VAL A 93 -6.97 2.84 15.80
N ASP A 94 -7.29 1.62 16.23
CA ASP A 94 -7.35 0.45 15.36
C ASP A 94 -8.49 0.60 14.34
N LEU A 95 -9.66 1.09 14.79
CA LEU A 95 -10.81 1.32 13.93
C LEU A 95 -10.56 2.47 12.95
N ALA A 96 -9.95 3.58 13.40
CA ALA A 96 -9.55 4.66 12.49
C ALA A 96 -8.60 4.15 11.41
N PHE A 97 -7.61 3.35 11.78
CA PHE A 97 -6.64 2.80 10.83
C PHE A 97 -7.31 1.89 9.80
N LEU A 98 -8.14 0.94 10.25
CA LEU A 98 -8.86 0.02 9.36
C LEU A 98 -9.79 0.77 8.39
N GLU A 99 -10.50 1.77 8.89
CA GLU A 99 -11.43 2.55 8.09
C GLU A 99 -10.70 3.41 7.05
N ILE A 100 -9.60 4.07 7.43
CA ILE A 100 -8.76 4.85 6.52
C ILE A 100 -8.20 3.96 5.42
N MET A 101 -7.57 2.84 5.78
CA MET A 101 -6.87 2.00 4.83
C MET A 101 -7.82 1.17 3.96
N GLY A 102 -8.86 0.59 4.56
CA GLY A 102 -9.76 -0.36 3.91
C GLY A 102 -10.95 0.30 3.20
N VAL A 103 -11.46 1.41 3.72
CA VAL A 103 -12.67 2.05 3.18
C VAL A 103 -12.31 3.30 2.40
N ILE A 104 -11.73 4.31 3.05
CA ILE A 104 -11.45 5.61 2.42
C ILE A 104 -10.45 5.44 1.28
N LYS A 105 -9.29 4.83 1.57
CA LYS A 105 -8.24 4.60 0.58
C LYS A 105 -8.39 3.28 -0.19
N GLY A 106 -9.07 2.30 0.40
CA GLY A 106 -9.23 0.97 -0.19
C GLY A 106 -10.33 0.86 -1.25
N SER A 107 -11.29 1.79 -1.25
CA SER A 107 -12.41 1.82 -2.22
C SER A 107 -12.00 2.39 -3.60
N ILE A 108 -10.83 2.02 -4.11
CA ILE A 108 -10.31 2.51 -5.38
C ILE A 108 -10.71 1.63 -6.56
N SER A 109 -10.82 2.23 -7.75
CA SER A 109 -11.02 1.50 -9.01
C SER A 109 -10.43 2.28 -10.19
N SER A 110 -10.36 1.66 -11.37
CA SER A 110 -9.98 2.36 -12.59
C SER A 110 -10.97 3.50 -12.92
N ALA A 111 -12.27 3.32 -12.63
CA ALA A 111 -13.29 4.34 -12.79
C ALA A 111 -13.04 5.58 -11.91
N THR A 112 -12.51 5.39 -10.69
CA THR A 112 -12.12 6.48 -9.79
C THR A 112 -10.68 6.95 -9.99
N LYS A 113 -10.00 6.49 -11.06
CA LYS A 113 -8.58 6.79 -11.33
C LYS A 113 -7.65 6.43 -10.16
N PHE A 114 -8.06 5.45 -9.37
CA PHE A 114 -7.39 5.02 -8.14
C PHE A 114 -7.18 6.13 -7.10
N GLU A 115 -8.11 7.09 -7.03
CA GLU A 115 -8.14 8.11 -5.98
C GLU A 115 -8.94 7.62 -4.77
N PRO A 116 -8.52 7.95 -3.53
CA PRO A 116 -9.32 7.73 -2.33
C PRO A 116 -10.68 8.43 -2.41
N LEU A 117 -11.64 7.93 -1.63
CA LEU A 117 -12.97 8.56 -1.54
C LEU A 117 -12.86 10.01 -1.10
N SER A 118 -13.66 10.87 -1.74
CA SER A 118 -13.93 12.21 -1.24
C SER A 118 -14.69 12.15 0.09
N ARG A 119 -14.80 13.30 0.77
CA ARG A 119 -15.57 13.40 2.01
C ARG A 119 -17.03 13.07 1.76
N GLU A 120 -17.59 13.62 0.69
CA GLU A 120 -18.98 13.45 0.28
C GLU A 120 -19.25 11.98 -0.05
N GLU A 121 -18.42 11.38 -0.90
CA GLU A 121 -18.52 9.95 -1.25
C GLU A 121 -18.40 9.05 -0.02
N TYR A 122 -17.47 9.37 0.88
CA TYR A 122 -17.30 8.62 2.11
C TYR A 122 -18.49 8.78 3.05
N LEU A 123 -19.11 9.95 3.18
CA LEU A 123 -20.26 10.15 4.07
C LEU A 123 -21.56 9.58 3.49
N GLU A 124 -21.75 9.64 2.18
CA GLU A 124 -22.94 9.15 1.47
C GLU A 124 -22.93 7.62 1.28
N LYS A 125 -21.76 6.98 1.29
CA LYS A 125 -21.67 5.52 1.16
C LYS A 125 -22.53 4.83 2.20
N ARG A 126 -23.38 3.89 1.75
CA ARG A 126 -24.21 3.06 2.62
C ARG A 126 -23.34 2.29 3.62
N TRP A 127 -23.84 2.18 4.85
CA TRP A 127 -23.24 1.46 6.00
C TRP A 127 -22.49 0.17 5.66
N ARG A 128 -22.99 -0.61 4.69
CA ARG A 128 -22.46 -1.95 4.36
C ARG A 128 -20.98 -1.97 3.96
N LEU A 129 -20.42 -0.84 3.53
CA LEU A 129 -19.01 -0.71 3.15
C LEU A 129 -18.14 -0.05 4.25
N ALA A 130 -18.75 0.47 5.31
CA ALA A 130 -18.11 1.20 6.41
C ALA A 130 -18.70 0.71 7.77
N PRO A 131 -18.54 -0.59 8.11
CA PRO A 131 -19.28 -1.20 9.21
C PRO A 131 -18.83 -0.70 10.59
N ASN A 132 -17.65 -0.08 10.68
CA ASN A 132 -17.05 0.29 11.96
C ASN A 132 -17.66 1.57 12.56
N PHE A 133 -18.24 2.44 11.73
CA PHE A 133 -18.73 3.74 12.15
C PHE A 133 -20.14 4.00 11.66
N ALA A 134 -21.00 4.23 12.63
CA ALA A 134 -22.41 4.12 12.45
C ALA A 134 -23.07 5.43 12.04
N SER A 135 -22.62 6.46 12.74
CA SER A 135 -23.16 7.78 12.64
C SER A 135 -22.36 8.61 11.63
N THR A 136 -23.05 9.55 10.98
CA THR A 136 -22.41 10.56 10.14
C THR A 136 -21.36 11.36 10.92
N GLN A 137 -21.57 11.57 12.23
CA GLN A 137 -20.63 12.31 13.08
C GLN A 137 -19.32 11.56 13.30
N GLU A 138 -19.37 10.25 13.58
CA GLU A 138 -18.17 9.42 13.71
C GLU A 138 -17.41 9.36 12.39
N ARG A 139 -18.12 9.13 11.27
CA ARG A 139 -17.51 9.11 9.94
C ARG A 139 -16.86 10.45 9.60
N ALA A 140 -17.52 11.56 9.90
CA ALA A 140 -16.92 12.89 9.73
C ALA A 140 -15.65 13.05 10.58
N ALA A 141 -15.65 12.53 11.83
CA ALA A 141 -14.45 12.52 12.67
C ALA A 141 -13.31 11.68 12.07
N VAL A 142 -13.61 10.49 11.54
CA VAL A 142 -12.60 9.66 10.86
C VAL A 142 -12.03 10.35 9.65
N TYR A 143 -12.86 11.04 8.86
CA TYR A 143 -12.37 11.78 7.71
C TYR A 143 -11.48 12.97 8.13
N ASP A 144 -11.80 13.67 9.22
CA ASP A 144 -10.93 14.71 9.78
C ASP A 144 -9.56 14.15 10.20
N ILE A 145 -9.55 12.95 10.81
CA ILE A 145 -8.35 12.21 11.17
C ILE A 145 -7.55 11.83 9.92
N TYR A 146 -8.22 11.33 8.88
CA TYR A 146 -7.63 10.97 7.60
C TYR A 146 -6.91 12.16 6.95
N GLU A 147 -7.58 13.31 6.82
CA GLU A 147 -6.99 14.50 6.21
C GLU A 147 -5.77 15.00 6.99
N TRP A 148 -5.85 14.97 8.32
CA TRP A 148 -4.70 15.32 9.16
C TRP A 148 -3.53 14.35 8.95
N TYR A 149 -3.83 13.05 8.91
CA TYR A 149 -2.85 11.99 8.71
C TYR A 149 -2.14 12.16 7.36
N GLU A 150 -2.88 12.30 6.26
CA GLU A 150 -2.31 12.49 4.92
C GLU A 150 -1.44 13.76 4.84
N ARG A 151 -1.88 14.88 5.45
CA ARG A 151 -1.06 16.10 5.52
C ARG A 151 0.25 15.86 6.27
N LYS A 152 0.20 15.20 7.43
CA LYS A 152 1.40 14.94 8.25
C LYS A 152 2.32 13.93 7.58
N LYS A 153 1.77 12.89 6.96
CA LYS A 153 2.50 11.88 6.19
C LYS A 153 3.24 12.51 5.01
N LYS A 154 2.53 13.33 4.22
CA LYS A 154 3.11 14.06 3.08
C LYS A 154 4.27 14.96 3.50
N LYS A 155 4.15 15.69 4.61
CA LYS A 155 5.24 16.54 5.14
C LYS A 155 6.51 15.76 5.51
N ARG A 156 6.37 14.48 5.84
CA ARG A 156 7.48 13.59 6.20
C ARG A 156 8.00 12.74 5.04
N TYR A 157 7.37 12.83 3.87
CA TYR A 157 7.65 11.96 2.70
C TYR A 157 7.49 10.45 3.01
N ASP A 158 6.70 10.12 4.03
CA ASP A 158 6.35 8.74 4.36
C ASP A 158 5.21 8.27 3.42
N ILE A 159 5.07 6.95 3.25
CA ILE A 159 3.95 6.34 2.51
C ILE A 159 3.33 5.23 3.36
N ASP A 160 2.09 4.84 3.10
CA ASP A 160 1.49 3.64 3.69
C ASP A 160 1.35 2.50 2.67
N GLN A 161 0.92 1.34 3.15
CA GLN A 161 0.73 0.15 2.33
C GLN A 161 -0.29 0.39 1.20
N THR A 162 -1.34 1.17 1.46
CA THR A 162 -2.35 1.48 0.44
C THR A 162 -1.80 2.40 -0.64
N ASP A 163 -0.93 3.36 -0.29
CA ASP A 163 -0.22 4.17 -1.31
C ASP A 163 0.64 3.30 -2.24
N ARG A 164 1.34 2.29 -1.69
CA ARG A 164 2.14 1.37 -2.49
C ARG A 164 1.28 0.59 -3.46
N MET A 165 0.17 0.03 -2.97
CA MET A 165 -0.80 -0.68 -3.79
C MET A 165 -1.35 0.23 -4.91
N ILE A 166 -1.77 1.47 -4.58
CA ILE A 166 -2.27 2.44 -5.57
C ILE A 166 -1.22 2.71 -6.66
N LYS A 167 0.06 2.87 -6.29
CA LYS A 167 1.15 3.07 -7.27
C LYS A 167 1.29 1.90 -8.23
N VAL A 168 1.27 0.68 -7.70
CA VAL A 168 1.31 -0.55 -8.52
C VAL A 168 0.11 -0.62 -9.46
N MET A 169 -1.11 -0.41 -8.95
CA MET A 169 -2.34 -0.42 -9.75
C MET A 169 -2.32 0.62 -10.86
N LYS A 170 -1.87 1.85 -10.57
CA LYS A 170 -1.73 2.91 -11.58
C LYS A 170 -0.71 2.53 -12.67
N ALA A 171 0.41 1.92 -12.31
CA ALA A 171 1.41 1.47 -13.27
C ALA A 171 0.85 0.37 -14.19
N LEU A 172 0.16 -0.62 -13.62
CA LEU A 172 -0.47 -1.71 -14.38
C LEU A 172 -1.58 -1.23 -15.31
N GLU A 173 -2.43 -0.30 -14.86
CA GLU A 173 -3.49 0.27 -15.70
C GLU A 173 -2.92 1.10 -16.86
N THR A 174 -1.84 1.83 -16.60
CA THR A 174 -1.13 2.60 -17.64
C THR A 174 -0.58 1.67 -18.72
N PHE A 175 0.01 0.55 -18.31
CA PHE A 175 0.50 -0.48 -19.23
C PHE A 175 -0.62 -1.14 -20.04
N LYS A 176 -1.72 -1.54 -19.39
CA LYS A 176 -2.90 -2.07 -20.08
C LYS A 176 -3.46 -1.08 -21.13
N SER A 177 -3.41 0.21 -20.81
CA SER A 177 -3.87 1.28 -21.70
C SER A 177 -2.90 1.60 -22.85
N SER A 178 -1.62 1.25 -22.75
CA SER A 178 -0.65 1.40 -23.85
C SER A 178 -0.78 0.28 -24.87
N ASP A 179 -0.89 -0.97 -24.43
CA ASP A 179 -1.02 -2.14 -25.32
C ASP A 179 -2.26 -2.00 -26.24
N THR A 180 -3.39 -1.60 -25.67
CA THR A 180 -4.63 -1.35 -26.44
C THR A 180 -4.56 -0.17 -27.41
N LYS A 181 -3.54 0.70 -27.35
CA LYS A 181 -3.30 1.75 -28.35
C LYS A 181 -2.37 1.28 -29.46
N GLU A 182 -1.41 0.42 -29.16
CA GLU A 182 -0.54 -0.19 -30.16
C GLU A 182 -1.36 -1.08 -31.09
N ASP A 183 -2.23 -1.94 -30.56
CA ASP A 183 -3.14 -2.79 -31.36
C ASP A 183 -4.06 -1.97 -32.28
N ARG A 184 -4.65 -0.88 -31.76
CA ARG A 184 -5.51 0.03 -32.56
C ARG A 184 -4.74 0.81 -33.64
N ASN A 185 -3.44 0.99 -33.49
CA ASN A 185 -2.61 1.65 -34.50
C ASN A 185 -2.18 0.68 -35.61
N PHE A 186 -2.09 -0.62 -35.31
CA PHE A 186 -1.89 -1.66 -36.32
C PHE A 186 -3.14 -1.87 -37.19
N GLU A 187 -4.35 -1.82 -36.60
CA GLU A 187 -5.60 -1.95 -37.35
C GLU A 187 -5.89 -0.80 -38.32
N LYS A 188 -5.34 0.40 -38.08
CA LYS A 188 -5.52 1.58 -38.96
C LYS A 188 -4.54 1.64 -40.14
N LYS A 189 -3.60 0.71 -40.22
CA LYS A 189 -2.56 0.66 -41.27
C LYS A 189 -2.82 -0.41 -42.34
N ASN A 190 -3.92 -1.15 -42.24
CA ASN A 190 -4.45 -2.03 -43.28
C ASN A 190 -5.74 -1.45 -43.86
#